data_AF-A0A957J5N8-F1
#
_entry.id   AF-A0A957J5N8-F1
#
_cell.length_a   1.000
_cell.length_b   1.000
_cell.length_c   1.000
_cell.angle_alpha   90.00
_cell.angle_beta   90.00
_cell.angle_gamma   90.00
#
_symmetry.space_group_name_H-M   'P 1'
#
loop_
_entity.id
_entity.type
_entity.pdbx_description
1 polymer ?
#
loop_
_entity_poly.entity_id
_entity_poly.type
_entity_poly.pdbx_seq_one_letter_code
_entity_poly.pdbx_strand_id
1 'polypeptide(L)'
;MVADLEKQLTAVSKDIKADFEKTTRTWNDKPSFEVQSKELQRIIRTNHKVYFFVSGGTRVRYATMTPDFSPKTRPNYIGSGAGSGGVLFVDKRKPKPGIKARDFDKAIAKKWQPMIGKRINIKVT
;
A
#
# COMPACT_ATOMS: atom_id res chain seq x y z
N MET A 1 13.38 13.08 -26.57
CA MET A 1 12.10 13.35 -25.89
C MET A 1 11.61 12.14 -25.09
N VAL A 2 11.36 11.00 -25.71
CA VAL A 2 10.84 9.78 -25.03
C VAL A 2 11.77 9.28 -23.91
N ALA A 3 13.08 9.21 -24.15
CA ALA A 3 14.05 8.73 -23.15
C ALA A 3 14.05 9.57 -21.84
N ASP A 4 13.85 10.88 -21.94
CA ASP A 4 13.79 11.75 -20.76
C ASP A 4 12.49 11.54 -19.98
N LEU A 5 11.36 11.39 -20.68
CA LEU A 5 10.07 11.04 -20.08
C LEU A 5 10.13 9.70 -19.34
N GLU A 6 10.76 8.68 -19.95
CA GLU A 6 10.98 7.37 -19.32
C GLU A 6 11.83 7.48 -18.03
N LYS A 7 12.85 8.34 -18.03
CA LYS A 7 13.67 8.60 -16.84
C LYS A 7 12.86 9.28 -15.73
N GLN A 8 12.05 10.29 -16.08
CA GLN A 8 11.18 10.99 -15.13
C GLN A 8 10.11 10.06 -14.54
N LEU A 9 9.47 9.23 -15.38
CA LEU A 9 8.52 8.20 -14.94
C LEU A 9 9.15 7.21 -13.97
N THR A 10 10.36 6.73 -14.29
CA THR A 10 11.11 5.84 -13.40
C THR A 10 11.41 6.50 -12.06
N ALA A 11 11.84 7.77 -12.04
CA ALA A 11 12.11 8.49 -10.80
C ALA A 11 10.84 8.63 -9.94
N VAL A 12 9.72 9.07 -10.53
CA VAL A 12 8.43 9.19 -9.83
C VAL A 12 7.95 7.83 -9.32
N SER A 13 8.10 6.76 -10.09
CA SER A 13 7.69 5.42 -9.67
C SER A 13 8.46 4.91 -8.44
N LYS A 14 9.73 5.28 -8.29
CA LYS A 14 10.53 4.93 -7.09
C LYS A 14 9.98 5.64 -5.85
N ASP A 15 9.58 6.90 -5.98
CA ASP A 15 9.01 7.65 -4.86
C ASP A 15 7.62 7.13 -4.46
N ILE A 16 6.79 6.77 -5.45
CA ILE A 16 5.49 6.14 -5.20
C ILE A 16 5.70 4.77 -4.53
N LYS A 17 6.66 3.96 -5.00
CA LYS A 17 7.04 2.69 -4.37
C LYS A 17 7.45 2.87 -2.91
N ALA A 18 8.24 3.91 -2.61
CA ALA A 18 8.63 4.21 -1.24
C ALA A 18 7.42 4.53 -0.34
N ASP A 19 6.36 5.14 -0.87
CA ASP A 19 5.13 5.35 -0.11
C ASP A 19 4.35 4.04 0.13
N PHE A 20 4.32 3.11 -0.83
CA PHE A 20 3.81 1.76 -0.60
C PHE A 20 4.58 1.06 0.52
N GLU A 21 5.91 1.12 0.51
CA GLU A 21 6.76 0.52 1.54
C GLU A 21 6.53 1.12 2.94
N LYS A 22 6.25 2.43 3.03
CA LYS A 22 5.91 3.08 4.31
C LYS A 22 4.65 2.50 4.96
N THR A 23 3.67 2.06 4.16
CA THR A 23 2.42 1.47 4.70
C THR A 23 2.65 0.17 5.48
N THR A 24 3.80 -0.49 5.27
CA THR A 24 4.16 -1.75 5.93
C THR A 24 5.52 -1.72 6.64
N ARG A 25 6.10 -0.53 6.84
CA ARG A 25 7.42 -0.35 7.47
C ARG A 25 7.58 -1.10 8.80
N THR A 26 6.54 -1.13 9.63
CA THR A 26 6.58 -1.79 10.95
C THR A 26 6.09 -3.23 10.93
N TRP A 27 5.80 -3.80 9.75
CA TRP A 27 5.35 -5.18 9.63
C TRP A 27 6.54 -6.14 9.74
N ASN A 28 6.27 -7.31 10.33
CA ASN A 28 7.28 -8.37 10.45
C ASN A 28 7.46 -9.03 9.09
N ASP A 29 6.36 -9.51 8.51
CA ASP A 29 6.28 -9.98 7.13
C ASP A 29 5.95 -8.80 6.20
N LYS A 30 6.94 -8.34 5.42
CA LYS A 30 6.80 -7.15 4.58
C LYS A 30 6.54 -7.56 3.12
N PRO A 31 5.56 -6.93 2.44
CA PRO A 31 5.40 -7.09 0.99
C PRO A 31 6.64 -6.61 0.24
N SER A 32 7.05 -7.37 -0.77
CA SER A 32 7.94 -6.86 -1.81
C SER A 32 7.12 -6.11 -2.86
N PHE A 33 7.53 -4.88 -3.17
CA PHE A 33 6.93 -4.07 -4.23
C PHE A 33 7.89 -4.01 -5.42
N GLU A 34 7.40 -4.32 -6.61
CA GLU A 34 8.17 -4.27 -7.85
C GLU A 34 7.64 -3.15 -8.76
N VAL A 35 8.56 -2.44 -9.42
CA VAL A 35 8.20 -1.54 -10.52
C VAL A 35 8.37 -2.31 -11.82
N GLN A 36 7.27 -2.57 -12.51
CA GLN A 36 7.28 -3.05 -13.88
C GLN A 36 7.21 -1.85 -14.83
N SER A 37 8.24 -1.70 -15.65
CA SER A 37 8.29 -0.68 -16.69
C SER A 37 7.65 -1.19 -17.98
N LYS A 38 6.79 -0.36 -18.57
CA LYS A 38 6.28 -0.47 -19.93
C LYS A 38 6.45 0.88 -20.61
N GLU A 39 6.33 0.93 -21.94
CA GLU A 39 6.41 2.19 -22.68
C GLU A 39 5.44 3.22 -22.09
N LEU A 40 5.99 4.35 -21.64
CA LEU A 40 5.31 5.47 -20.99
C LEU A 40 4.47 5.10 -19.75
N GLN A 41 4.70 3.93 -19.16
CA GLN A 41 3.94 3.45 -18.01
C GLN A 41 4.85 2.79 -16.96
N ARG A 42 4.51 3.02 -15.68
CA ARG A 42 5.13 2.33 -14.54
C ARG A 42 4.03 1.70 -13.71
N ILE A 43 4.12 0.39 -13.51
CA ILE A 43 3.16 -0.38 -12.72
C ILE A 43 3.86 -0.83 -11.45
N ILE A 44 3.34 -0.43 -10.29
CA ILE A 44 3.82 -0.91 -8.99
C ILE A 44 2.92 -2.04 -8.54
N ARG A 45 3.49 -3.22 -8.27
CA ARG A 45 2.75 -4.43 -7.92
C ARG A 45 3.38 -5.16 -6.74
N THR A 46 2.58 -5.96 -6.06
CA THR A 46 3.02 -6.92 -5.05
C THR A 46 2.13 -8.15 -5.14
N ASN A 47 2.60 -9.32 -4.72
CA ASN A 47 1.79 -10.55 -4.64
C ASN A 47 1.42 -10.91 -3.20
N HIS A 48 1.63 -10.00 -2.26
CA HIS A 48 1.49 -10.26 -0.83
C HIS A 48 0.02 -10.30 -0.39
N LYS A 49 -0.50 -11.51 -0.15
CA LYS A 49 -1.93 -11.74 0.14
C LYS A 49 -2.44 -10.94 1.34
N VAL A 50 -1.67 -10.87 2.43
CA VAL A 50 -2.06 -10.10 3.63
C VAL A 50 -2.16 -8.62 3.31
N TYR A 51 -1.32 -8.11 2.40
CA TYR A 51 -1.38 -6.71 1.98
C TYR A 51 -2.72 -6.42 1.31
N PHE A 52 -3.18 -7.31 0.43
CA PHE A 52 -4.47 -7.18 -0.24
C PHE A 52 -5.65 -7.22 0.74
N PHE A 53 -5.65 -8.15 1.71
CA PHE A 53 -6.71 -8.20 2.72
C PHE A 53 -6.77 -6.96 3.60
N VAL A 54 -5.61 -6.37 3.94
CA VAL A 54 -5.57 -5.16 4.74
C VAL A 54 -5.96 -3.94 3.91
N SER A 55 -5.40 -3.79 2.70
CA SER A 55 -5.70 -2.65 1.83
C SER A 55 -7.17 -2.64 1.41
N GLY A 56 -7.69 -3.76 0.90
CA GLY A 56 -9.07 -3.90 0.43
C GLY A 56 -10.08 -4.19 1.53
N GLY A 57 -9.63 -4.56 2.73
CA GLY A 57 -10.49 -4.98 3.82
C GLY A 57 -11.09 -6.37 3.62
N THR A 58 -11.85 -6.83 4.62
CA THR A 58 -12.60 -8.08 4.55
C THR A 58 -14.01 -7.88 5.10
N ARG A 59 -14.97 -8.68 4.63
CA ARG A 59 -16.34 -8.64 5.16
C ARG A 59 -16.45 -9.30 6.54
N VAL A 60 -15.72 -10.41 6.73
CA VAL A 60 -15.70 -11.20 7.96
C VAL A 60 -14.26 -11.55 8.28
N ARG A 61 -13.96 -11.71 9.58
CA ARG A 61 -12.73 -12.37 10.05
C ARG A 61 -13.08 -13.44 11.06
N TYR A 62 -12.25 -14.48 11.15
CA TYR A 62 -12.40 -15.58 12.12
C TYR A 62 -11.34 -15.56 13.22
N ALA A 63 -10.34 -14.68 13.08
CA ALA A 63 -9.37 -14.43 14.12
C ALA A 63 -10.01 -13.59 15.23
N THR A 64 -9.91 -14.06 16.46
CA THR A 64 -10.17 -13.27 17.67
C THR A 64 -8.84 -12.65 18.09
N MET A 65 -8.84 -11.35 18.37
CA MET A 65 -7.62 -10.64 18.76
C MET A 65 -7.52 -10.56 20.27
N THR A 66 -6.32 -10.33 20.80
CA THR A 66 -6.10 -10.03 22.21
C THR A 66 -6.78 -8.72 22.61
N PRO A 67 -7.14 -8.52 23.90
CA PRO A 67 -7.82 -7.30 24.36
C PRO A 67 -7.02 -6.01 24.12
N ASP A 68 -5.70 -6.09 24.13
CA ASP A 68 -4.76 -4.98 23.89
C ASP A 68 -4.49 -4.73 22.39
N PHE A 69 -5.21 -5.40 21.49
CA PHE A 69 -4.93 -5.31 20.05
C PHE A 69 -5.16 -3.91 19.49
N SER A 70 -4.10 -3.37 18.89
CA SER A 70 -4.14 -2.12 18.14
C SER A 70 -3.49 -2.31 16.76
N PRO A 71 -4.18 -1.96 15.65
CA PRO A 71 -3.66 -2.19 14.32
C PRO A 71 -2.47 -1.27 14.02
N LYS A 72 -1.47 -1.81 13.31
CA LYS A 72 -0.30 -1.05 12.82
C LYS A 72 -0.64 0.03 11.79
N THR A 73 -1.82 -0.04 11.17
CA THR A 73 -2.25 0.82 10.06
C THR A 73 -3.68 1.31 10.27
N ARG A 74 -4.04 2.42 9.61
CA ARG A 74 -5.38 3.03 9.67
C ARG A 74 -5.86 3.46 8.28
N PRO A 75 -7.18 3.63 8.06
CA PRO A 75 -7.71 3.94 6.74
C PRO A 75 -7.19 5.27 6.19
N ASN A 76 -6.93 5.32 4.89
CA ASN A 76 -6.48 6.51 4.16
C ASN A 76 -5.17 7.11 4.67
N TYR A 77 -4.27 6.30 5.25
CA TYR A 77 -3.01 6.77 5.82
C TYR A 77 -1.80 6.08 5.17
N ILE A 78 -0.86 6.88 4.68
CA ILE A 78 0.40 6.43 4.08
C ILE A 78 1.44 6.28 5.19
N GLY A 79 1.41 5.15 5.88
CA GLY A 79 2.36 4.86 6.95
C GLY A 79 1.93 3.70 7.83
N SER A 80 2.81 3.31 8.73
CA SER A 80 2.55 2.30 9.74
C SER A 80 3.23 2.65 11.07
N GLY A 81 2.57 2.30 12.18
CA GLY A 81 3.05 2.44 13.56
C GLY A 81 3.34 1.07 14.19
N ALA A 82 3.78 1.07 15.45
CA ALA A 82 4.19 -0.15 16.14
C ALA A 82 3.04 -1.18 16.29
N GLY A 83 1.81 -0.70 16.54
CA GLY A 83 0.68 -1.55 16.91
C GLY A 83 0.89 -2.25 18.26
N SER A 84 -0.07 -3.07 18.67
CA SER A 84 -0.01 -3.87 19.90
C SER A 84 -0.91 -5.10 19.79
N GLY A 85 -0.72 -6.05 20.69
CA GLY A 85 -1.46 -7.31 20.73
C GLY A 85 -1.26 -8.21 19.51
N GLY A 86 -2.16 -9.18 19.35
CA GLY A 86 -2.06 -10.19 18.31
C GLY A 86 -3.32 -11.03 18.16
N VAL A 87 -3.19 -12.16 17.45
CA VAL A 87 -4.26 -13.15 17.33
C VAL A 87 -4.25 -14.02 18.59
N LEU A 88 -5.40 -14.11 19.27
CA LEU A 88 -5.60 -15.00 20.42
C LEU A 88 -5.91 -16.43 19.93
N PHE A 89 -6.88 -16.57 19.01
CA PHE A 89 -7.20 -17.83 18.34
C PHE A 89 -7.96 -17.58 17.03
N VAL A 90 -8.07 -18.61 16.18
CA VAL A 90 -8.86 -18.59 14.95
C VAL A 90 -9.93 -19.67 15.02
N ASP A 91 -11.21 -19.29 14.90
CA ASP A 91 -12.33 -20.25 14.90
C ASP A 91 -13.36 -19.87 13.83
N LYS A 92 -13.52 -20.72 12.81
CA LYS A 92 -14.46 -20.50 11.70
C LYS A 92 -15.93 -20.46 12.15
N ARG A 93 -16.24 -21.03 13.32
CA ARG A 93 -17.59 -21.01 13.90
C ARG A 93 -17.93 -19.69 14.60
N LYS A 94 -16.95 -18.80 14.81
CA LYS A 94 -17.11 -17.52 15.51
C LYS A 94 -16.79 -16.34 14.57
N PRO A 95 -17.65 -16.04 13.59
CA PRO A 95 -17.43 -14.91 12.69
C PRO A 95 -17.40 -13.61 13.50
N LYS A 96 -16.42 -12.76 13.20
CA LYS A 96 -16.26 -11.41 13.75
C LYS A 96 -16.37 -10.38 12.61
N PRO A 97 -16.69 -9.11 12.92
CA PRO A 97 -16.63 -8.03 11.94
C PRO A 97 -15.28 -8.03 11.22
N GLY A 98 -15.34 -7.95 9.89
CA GLY A 98 -14.14 -7.97 9.06
C GLY A 98 -13.25 -6.75 9.24
N ILE A 99 -12.17 -6.73 8.46
CA ILE A 99 -11.16 -5.68 8.52
C ILE A 99 -11.66 -4.49 7.69
N LYS A 100 -11.73 -3.30 8.28
CA LYS A 100 -11.98 -2.07 7.51
C LYS A 100 -10.82 -1.82 6.56
N ALA A 101 -11.13 -1.62 5.28
CA ALA A 101 -10.18 -1.32 4.23
C ALA A 101 -9.25 -0.16 4.63
N ARG A 102 -7.98 -0.27 4.26
CA ARG A 102 -7.01 0.82 4.46
C ARG A 102 -6.90 1.74 3.26
N ASP A 103 -7.32 1.28 2.08
CA ASP A 103 -7.34 2.04 0.84
C ASP A 103 -5.96 2.67 0.52
N PHE A 104 -4.88 1.89 0.70
CA PHE A 104 -3.51 2.42 0.54
C PHE A 104 -3.26 2.94 -0.87
N ASP A 105 -3.72 2.20 -1.87
CA ASP A 105 -3.70 2.56 -3.28
C ASP A 105 -4.41 3.89 -3.54
N LYS A 106 -5.62 4.09 -3.00
CA LYS A 106 -6.37 5.34 -3.14
C LYS A 106 -5.69 6.50 -2.42
N ALA A 107 -5.15 6.27 -1.22
CA ALA A 107 -4.45 7.30 -0.46
C ALA A 107 -3.18 7.76 -1.20
N ILE A 108 -2.41 6.82 -1.75
CA ILE A 108 -1.22 7.10 -2.54
C ILE A 108 -1.60 7.79 -3.86
N ALA A 109 -2.63 7.31 -4.57
CA ALA A 109 -3.12 7.94 -5.78
C ALA A 109 -3.55 9.40 -5.52
N LYS A 110 -4.31 9.65 -4.45
CA LYS A 110 -4.75 10.99 -4.05
C LYS A 110 -3.57 11.92 -3.79
N LYS A 111 -2.47 11.42 -3.22
CA LYS A 111 -1.24 12.18 -3.00
C LYS A 111 -0.54 12.51 -4.33
N TRP A 112 -0.40 11.53 -5.21
CA TRP A 112 0.50 11.62 -6.36
C TRP A 112 -0.14 12.12 -7.65
N GLN A 113 -1.43 11.88 -7.88
CA GLN A 113 -2.16 12.37 -9.06
C GLN A 113 -1.93 13.88 -9.33
N PRO A 114 -2.05 14.80 -8.36
CA PRO A 114 -1.80 16.22 -8.61
C PRO A 114 -0.31 16.57 -8.76
N MET A 115 0.61 15.68 -8.39
CA MET A 115 2.07 15.91 -8.43
C MET A 115 2.70 15.41 -9.72
N ILE A 116 2.12 14.38 -10.35
CA ILE A 116 2.68 13.75 -11.56
C ILE A 116 2.83 14.78 -12.69
N GLY A 117 1.78 15.57 -12.97
CA GLY A 117 1.84 16.61 -14.01
C GLY A 117 2.82 17.74 -13.71
N LYS A 118 3.18 17.96 -12.44
CA LYS A 118 4.20 18.96 -12.05
C LYS A 118 5.63 18.41 -12.13
N ARG A 119 5.80 17.12 -11.88
CA ARG A 119 7.11 16.45 -11.85
C ARG A 119 7.53 15.95 -13.22
N ILE A 120 6.57 15.70 -14.11
CA ILE A 120 6.83 15.34 -15.49
C ILE A 120 6.82 16.62 -16.32
N ASN A 121 7.98 17.05 -16.80
CA ASN A 121 8.13 18.25 -17.61
C ASN A 121 8.57 17.86 -19.01
N ILE A 122 7.73 18.13 -20.02
CA ILE A 122 8.05 17.88 -21.43
C ILE A 122 8.64 19.16 -21.99
N LYS A 123 9.96 19.19 -22.20
CA LYS A 123 10.59 20.25 -22.98
C LYS A 123 10.42 19.93 -24.47
N VAL A 124 9.69 20.79 -25.18
CA VAL A 124 9.68 20.81 -26.64
C VAL A 124 10.79 21.78 -27.06
N THR A 125 11.83 21.24 -27.68
CA THR A 125 12.94 21.97 -28.31
C THR A 125 13.01 21.54 -29.75
#